data_AF-A0A7S3B6S7-F1
#
_entry.id   AF-A0A7S3B6S7-F1
#
_cell.length_a   1.000
_cell.length_b   1.000
_cell.length_c   1.000
_cell.angle_alpha   90.00
_cell.angle_beta   90.00
_cell.angle_gamma   90.00
#
_symmetry.space_group_name_H-M   'P 1'
#
loop_
_entity.id
_entity.type
_entity.pdbx_description
1 polymer ?
#
loop_
_entity_poly.entity_id
_entity_poly.type
_entity_poly.pdbx_seq_one_letter_code
_entity_poly.pdbx_strand_id
1 'polypeptide(L)'
;SAGVLGLALNRAWLFTHPVAAAATGNAGRLLKLAAEGSQTRADVLCLLCAASLVFTGLSWKAIESRRPEPVKPQGDDCLAFQEVLPAEARRELEWAWTAAAASTSCVSMAVFYNGECVMQAGARAPA
;
A
#
# COMPACT_ATOMS: atom_id res chain seq x y z
N SER A 1 -33.98 -32.97 -43.18
CA SER A 1 -34.28 -32.65 -41.78
C SER A 1 -32.97 -32.20 -41.12
N ALA A 2 -32.65 -30.92 -41.08
CA ALA A 2 -33.23 -29.91 -40.20
C ALA A 2 -33.11 -30.29 -38.71
N GLY A 3 -32.11 -29.70 -38.05
CA GLY A 3 -32.24 -29.12 -36.71
C GLY A 3 -31.99 -30.01 -35.50
N VAL A 4 -30.79 -29.90 -34.93
CA VAL A 4 -30.53 -29.79 -33.47
C VAL A 4 -29.26 -28.91 -33.33
N LEU A 5 -29.38 -27.58 -33.20
CA LEU A 5 -29.31 -26.83 -31.92
C LEU A 5 -28.20 -27.40 -31.00
N GLY A 6 -27.00 -26.82 -30.88
CA GLY A 6 -26.68 -25.43 -30.64
C GLY A 6 -25.99 -25.35 -29.28
N LEU A 7 -24.70 -25.00 -29.23
CA LEU A 7 -24.12 -24.18 -28.15
C LEU A 7 -22.65 -23.82 -28.47
N ALA A 8 -22.39 -22.51 -28.52
CA ALA A 8 -21.23 -21.85 -27.94
C ALA A 8 -19.82 -22.23 -28.44
N LEU A 9 -19.25 -21.41 -29.35
CA LEU A 9 -18.36 -20.30 -28.96
C LEU A 9 -17.63 -19.70 -30.17
N ASN A 10 -17.84 -18.39 -30.28
CA ASN A 10 -17.10 -17.41 -31.05
C ASN A 10 -15.56 -17.62 -30.97
N ARG A 11 -14.93 -17.95 -32.10
CA ARG A 11 -13.49 -17.72 -32.38
C ARG A 11 -13.32 -17.08 -33.75
N ALA A 12 -14.13 -16.06 -34.04
CA ALA A 12 -13.58 -14.95 -34.78
C ALA A 12 -12.46 -14.33 -33.92
N TRP A 13 -11.39 -13.85 -34.56
CA TRP A 13 -10.38 -12.94 -33.97
C TRP A 13 -9.05 -13.44 -33.43
N LEU A 14 -8.57 -14.64 -33.74
CA LEU A 14 -7.14 -14.89 -33.49
C LEU A 14 -6.43 -15.59 -34.67
N PHE A 15 -5.69 -14.75 -35.41
CA PHE A 15 -4.29 -15.01 -35.76
C PHE A 15 -3.95 -15.97 -36.90
N THR A 16 -4.54 -15.84 -38.09
CA THR A 16 -3.92 -16.51 -39.26
C THR A 16 -4.10 -15.77 -40.60
N HIS A 17 -3.02 -15.06 -40.94
CA HIS A 17 -2.48 -14.73 -42.29
C HIS A 17 -2.75 -13.33 -42.89
N PRO A 18 -1.80 -12.76 -43.68
CA PRO A 18 -0.43 -13.21 -43.99
C PRO A 18 0.66 -12.12 -43.81
N VAL A 19 1.75 -12.46 -43.11
CA VAL A 19 3.07 -11.82 -43.32
C VAL A 19 3.67 -12.42 -44.59
N ALA A 20 3.24 -11.92 -45.74
CA ALA A 20 3.89 -12.22 -47.03
C ALA A 20 3.60 -11.10 -48.04
N ALA A 21 3.77 -9.85 -47.63
CA ALA A 21 3.99 -8.77 -48.60
C ALA A 21 5.50 -8.66 -48.79
N ALA A 22 5.99 -9.15 -49.93
CA ALA A 22 7.34 -8.98 -50.39
C ALA A 22 7.69 -7.49 -50.41
N ALA A 23 8.32 -7.02 -49.34
CA ALA A 23 8.90 -5.70 -49.29
C ALA A 23 10.14 -5.73 -50.19
N THR A 24 10.00 -5.15 -51.39
CA THR A 24 11.10 -4.68 -52.24
C THR A 24 12.21 -4.18 -51.32
N GLY A 25 13.45 -4.66 -51.47
CA GLY A 25 14.52 -4.69 -50.43
C GLY A 25 14.83 -3.40 -49.64
N ASN A 26 14.21 -2.28 -49.97
CA ASN A 26 14.27 -1.00 -49.27
C ASN A 26 13.10 -0.79 -48.29
N ALA A 27 11.89 -1.30 -48.59
CA ALA A 27 10.69 -1.08 -47.77
C ALA A 27 10.75 -1.79 -46.40
N GLY A 28 11.29 -3.00 -46.34
CA GLY A 28 11.53 -3.70 -45.07
C GLY A 28 12.55 -2.97 -44.20
N ARG A 29 13.53 -2.30 -44.83
CA ARG A 29 14.55 -1.50 -44.15
C ARG A 29 13.97 -0.19 -43.58
N LEU A 30 13.09 0.47 -44.34
CA LEU A 30 12.40 1.68 -43.91
C LEU A 30 11.42 1.41 -42.74
N LEU A 31 10.69 0.29 -42.79
CA LEU A 31 9.81 -0.11 -41.69
C LEU A 31 10.61 -0.43 -40.42
N LYS A 32 11.77 -1.08 -40.56
CA LYS A 32 12.70 -1.31 -39.43
C LYS A 32 13.20 -0.01 -38.82
N LEU A 33 13.65 0.95 -39.64
CA LEU A 33 14.14 2.25 -39.17
C LEU A 33 13.04 3.07 -38.48
N ALA A 34 11.82 3.05 -39.02
CA ALA A 34 10.67 3.69 -38.41
C ALA A 34 10.28 3.04 -37.06
N ALA A 35 10.34 1.71 -36.98
CA ALA A 35 10.11 0.97 -35.76
C ALA A 35 11.21 1.23 -34.71
N GLU A 36 12.49 1.23 -35.09
CA GLU A 36 13.63 1.53 -34.21
C GLU A 36 13.54 2.95 -33.65
N GLY A 37 13.23 3.96 -34.49
CA GLY A 37 13.02 5.33 -34.02
C GLY A 37 11.83 5.49 -33.08
N SER A 38 10.73 4.77 -33.32
CA SER A 38 9.58 4.73 -32.41
C SER A 38 9.90 4.00 -31.11
N GLN A 39 10.68 2.91 -31.18
CA GLN A 39 11.11 2.12 -30.02
C GLN A 39 12.02 2.94 -29.11
N THR A 40 13.04 3.61 -29.65
CA THR A 40 13.94 4.48 -28.86
C THR A 40 13.18 5.57 -28.10
N ARG A 41 12.17 6.18 -28.72
CA ARG A 41 11.34 7.20 -28.06
C ARG A 41 10.49 6.61 -26.93
N ALA A 42 9.92 5.42 -27.14
CA ALA A 42 9.18 4.71 -26.11
C ALA A 42 10.08 4.31 -24.93
N ASP A 43 11.30 3.85 -25.21
CA ASP A 43 12.27 3.47 -24.18
C ASP A 43 12.68 4.68 -23.32
N VAL A 44 12.93 5.84 -23.94
CA VAL A 44 13.23 7.09 -23.21
C VAL A 44 12.08 7.49 -22.31
N LEU A 45 10.84 7.44 -22.80
CA LEU A 45 9.66 7.74 -21.96
C LEU A 45 9.51 6.74 -20.82
N CYS A 46 9.75 5.45 -21.07
CA CYS A 46 9.72 4.42 -20.05
C CYS A 46 10.76 4.66 -18.95
N LEU A 47 12.00 5.00 -19.33
CA LEU A 47 13.07 5.34 -18.40
C LEU A 47 12.75 6.58 -17.57
N LEU A 48 12.21 7.63 -18.18
CA LEU A 48 11.81 8.86 -17.48
C LEU A 48 10.67 8.60 -16.49
N CYS A 49 9.67 7.79 -16.87
CA CYS A 49 8.59 7.37 -15.99
C CYS A 49 9.12 6.53 -14.82
N ALA A 50 10.00 5.55 -15.08
CA ALA A 50 10.60 4.73 -14.04
C ALA A 50 11.43 5.57 -13.05
N ALA A 51 12.25 6.50 -13.54
CA ALA A 51 13.03 7.41 -12.72
C ALA A 51 12.13 8.31 -11.84
N SER A 52 11.04 8.82 -12.39
CA SER A 52 10.07 9.66 -11.68
C SER A 52 9.37 8.89 -10.55
N LEU A 53 8.98 7.63 -10.81
CA LEU A 53 8.37 6.75 -9.80
C LEU A 53 9.35 6.43 -8.66
N VAL A 54 10.60 6.14 -8.98
CA VAL A 54 11.66 5.92 -7.98
C VAL A 54 11.87 7.17 -7.14
N PHE A 55 12.03 8.35 -7.76
CA PHE A 55 12.23 9.60 -7.04
C PHE A 55 11.04 9.96 -6.15
N THR A 56 9.82 9.69 -6.62
CA THR A 56 8.60 9.89 -5.83
C THR A 56 8.59 8.95 -4.62
N GLY A 57 8.95 7.68 -4.81
CA GLY A 57 9.09 6.72 -3.72
C GLY A 57 10.17 7.13 -2.70
N LEU A 58 11.31 7.63 -3.17
CA LEU A 58 12.38 8.14 -2.31
C LEU A 58 11.96 9.42 -1.58
N SER A 59 11.21 10.31 -2.24
CA SER A 59 10.65 11.51 -1.61
C SER A 59 9.66 11.14 -0.51
N TRP A 60 8.83 10.12 -0.74
CA TRP A 60 7.94 9.58 0.29
C TRP A 60 8.70 8.95 1.46
N LYS A 61 9.81 8.25 1.18
CA LYS A 61 10.72 7.73 2.21
C LYS A 61 11.45 8.83 2.97
N ALA A 62 11.76 9.96 2.34
CA ALA A 62 12.39 11.10 2.99
C ALA A 62 11.41 11.85 3.92
N ILE A 63 10.12 11.85 3.58
CA ILE A 63 9.04 12.46 4.37
C ILE A 63 8.50 11.48 5.42
N GLU A 64 8.77 10.17 5.29
CA GLU A 64 8.39 9.16 6.29
C GLU A 64 8.86 9.65 7.67
N SER A 65 7.89 9.91 8.56
CA SER A 65 8.15 10.42 9.89
C SER A 65 9.17 9.50 10.55
N ARG A 66 10.35 10.04 10.86
CA ARG A 66 11.28 9.34 11.75
C ARG A 66 10.48 8.93 12.98
N ARG A 67 10.43 7.63 13.27
CA ARG A 67 9.84 7.16 14.52
C ARG A 67 10.58 7.90 15.63
N PRO A 68 9.90 8.73 16.44
CA PRO A 68 10.56 9.42 17.53
C PRO A 68 11.24 8.34 18.39
N GLU A 69 12.50 8.56 18.73
CA GLU A 69 13.17 7.70 19.69
C GLU A 69 12.34 7.77 20.98
N PRO A 70 11.78 6.66 21.46
CA PRO A 70 10.94 6.69 22.65
C PRO A 70 11.86 7.04 23.81
N VAL A 71 11.77 8.29 24.26
CA VAL A 71 12.32 8.69 25.56
C VAL A 71 11.67 7.75 26.57
N LYS A 72 12.44 6.82 27.14
CA LYS A 72 11.96 5.94 28.21
C LYS A 72 11.48 6.83 29.35
N PRO A 73 10.17 6.94 29.60
CA PRO A 73 9.71 7.64 30.79
C PRO A 73 10.19 6.81 31.97
N GLN A 74 10.89 7.45 32.92
CA GLN A 74 11.25 6.81 34.18
C GLN A 74 9.96 6.68 34.99
N GLY A 75 9.38 5.48 35.00
CA GLY A 75 8.13 5.20 35.70
C GLY A 75 7.83 3.71 35.66
N ASP A 76 7.07 3.24 36.64
CA ASP A 76 6.64 1.85 36.69
C ASP A 76 5.53 1.62 35.67
N ASP A 77 5.54 0.44 35.03
CA ASP A 77 4.46 0.00 34.16
C ASP A 77 3.20 -0.21 35.00
N CYS A 78 2.18 0.62 34.76
CA CYS A 78 0.89 0.51 35.41
C CYS A 78 -0.24 0.35 34.39
N LEU A 79 -1.23 -0.46 34.73
CA LEU A 79 -2.49 -0.55 34.02
C LEU A 79 -3.61 -0.44 35.05
N ALA A 80 -4.05 0.80 35.28
CA ALA A 80 -5.11 1.13 36.22
C ALA A 80 -6.40 1.44 35.47
N PHE A 81 -7.51 0.89 35.96
CA PHE A 81 -8.86 1.19 35.50
C PHE A 81 -9.68 1.74 36.65
N GLN A 82 -10.65 2.58 36.34
CA GLN A 82 -11.67 2.98 37.31
C GLN A 82 -12.53 1.78 37.71
N GLU A 83 -12.80 1.62 39.00
CA GLU A 83 -13.52 0.45 39.55
C GLU A 83 -14.96 0.32 39.03
N VAL A 84 -15.58 1.43 38.62
CA VAL A 84 -17.00 1.50 38.22
C VAL A 84 -17.20 1.19 36.73
N LEU A 85 -16.15 0.80 36.00
CA LEU A 85 -16.25 0.63 34.56
C LEU A 85 -16.95 -0.68 34.15
N PRO A 86 -17.93 -0.65 33.22
CA PRO A 86 -18.53 -1.86 32.66
C PRO A 86 -17.48 -2.81 32.06
N ALA A 87 -17.67 -4.12 32.24
CA ALA A 87 -16.71 -5.14 31.79
C ALA A 87 -16.42 -5.09 30.28
N GLU A 88 -17.43 -4.75 29.47
CA GLU A 88 -17.29 -4.57 28.03
C GLU A 88 -16.39 -3.36 27.70
N ALA A 89 -16.65 -2.21 28.31
CA ALA A 89 -15.83 -1.01 28.13
C ALA A 89 -14.38 -1.22 28.59
N ARG A 90 -14.16 -1.97 29.68
CA ARG A 90 -12.82 -2.34 30.13
C ARG A 90 -12.07 -3.16 29.08
N ARG A 91 -12.74 -4.14 28.47
CA ARG A 91 -12.16 -4.98 27.41
C ARG A 91 -11.82 -4.16 26.16
N GLU A 92 -12.71 -3.27 25.74
CA GLU A 92 -12.46 -2.40 24.58
C GLU A 92 -11.30 -1.43 24.84
N LEU A 93 -11.18 -0.89 26.06
CA LEU A 93 -10.06 -0.02 26.43
C LEU A 93 -8.72 -0.77 26.51
N GLU A 94 -8.73 -1.99 27.04
CA GLU A 94 -7.55 -2.87 27.06
C GLU A 94 -7.12 -3.26 25.64
N TRP A 95 -8.07 -3.58 24.77
CA TRP A 95 -7.81 -3.82 23.35
C TRP A 95 -7.25 -2.57 22.66
N ALA A 96 -7.83 -1.40 22.90
CA ALA A 96 -7.37 -0.14 22.32
C ALA A 96 -5.94 0.20 22.76
N TRP A 97 -5.62 0.00 24.04
CA TRP A 97 -4.25 0.16 24.55
C TRP A 97 -3.28 -0.79 23.87
N THR A 98 -3.61 -2.07 23.80
CA THR A 98 -2.74 -3.09 23.19
C THR A 98 -2.53 -2.82 21.70
N ALA A 99 -3.58 -2.43 20.98
CA ALA A 99 -3.50 -2.05 19.58
C ALA A 99 -2.64 -0.79 19.37
N ALA A 100 -2.80 0.22 20.22
CA ALA A 100 -1.98 1.44 20.18
C ALA A 100 -0.51 1.15 20.50
N ALA A 101 -0.21 0.37 21.53
CA ALA A 101 1.14 -0.03 21.91
C ALA A 101 1.83 -0.89 20.84
N ALA A 102 1.08 -1.74 20.13
CA ALA A 102 1.62 -2.56 19.05
C ALA A 102 1.86 -1.79 17.73
N SER A 103 1.02 -0.78 17.45
CA SER A 103 1.07 -0.02 16.18
C SER A 103 1.89 1.27 16.27
N THR A 104 2.14 1.78 17.47
CA THR A 104 2.84 3.06 17.70
C THR A 104 3.98 2.90 18.70
N SER A 105 4.80 3.94 18.86
CA SER A 105 5.81 4.03 19.92
C SER A 105 5.26 4.68 21.20
N CYS A 106 3.94 4.62 21.44
CA CYS A 106 3.32 5.14 22.66
C CYS A 106 3.78 4.34 23.89
N VAL A 107 4.34 5.04 24.88
CA VAL A 107 4.80 4.42 26.14
C VAL A 107 3.76 4.58 27.26
N SER A 108 2.82 5.51 27.12
CA SER A 108 1.71 5.69 28.06
C SER A 108 0.46 6.22 27.38
N MET A 109 -0.70 5.91 27.96
CA MET A 109 -2.02 6.36 27.51
C MET A 109 -2.92 6.59 28.71
N ALA A 110 -3.59 7.74 28.75
CA ALA A 110 -4.61 8.05 29.74
C ALA A 110 -5.92 8.41 29.04
N VAL A 111 -7.02 7.84 29.53
CA VAL A 111 -8.36 8.05 28.98
C VAL A 111 -9.21 8.72 30.05
N PHE A 112 -9.76 9.88 29.70
CA PHE A 112 -10.64 10.66 30.58
C PHE A 112 -12.06 10.64 30.04
N TYR A 113 -13.03 10.44 30.93
CA TYR A 113 -14.45 10.50 30.62
C TYR A 113 -15.17 11.30 31.71
N ASN A 114 -16.02 12.25 31.30
CA ASN A 114 -16.78 13.09 32.22
C ASN A 114 -15.93 13.78 33.33
N GLY A 115 -14.69 14.15 33.00
CA GLY A 115 -13.75 14.78 33.94
C GLY A 115 -13.00 13.82 34.86
N GLU A 116 -13.25 12.51 34.79
CA GLU A 116 -12.58 11.49 35.59
C GLU A 116 -11.62 10.65 34.73
N CYS A 117 -10.51 10.18 35.33
CA CYS A 117 -9.58 9.27 34.66
C CYS A 117 -10.13 7.85 34.72
N VAL A 118 -10.50 7.30 33.57
CA VAL A 118 -11.11 5.97 33.44
C VAL A 118 -10.07 4.88 33.25
N MET A 119 -8.98 5.20 32.56
CA MET A 119 -7.86 4.28 32.36
C MET A 119 -6.55 5.04 32.33
N GLN A 120 -5.54 4.51 33.01
CA GLN A 120 -4.15 4.92 32.87
C GLN A 120 -3.29 3.69 32.60
N ALA A 121 -2.58 3.70 31.48
CA ALA A 121 -1.76 2.60 30.99
C ALA A 121 -0.33 3.08 30.68
N GLY A 122 0.66 2.24 30.98
CA GLY A 122 2.08 2.49 30.70
C GLY A 122 2.81 3.17 31.85
N ALA A 123 3.85 3.94 31.52
CA ALA A 123 4.74 4.54 32.53
C ALA A 123 4.04 5.65 33.32
N ARG A 124 3.89 5.44 34.63
CA ARG A 124 3.38 6.44 35.59
C ARG A 124 4.51 6.95 36.47
N ALA A 125 4.50 8.24 36.78
CA ALA A 125 5.43 8.81 37.74
C ALA A 125 5.28 8.11 39.11
N PRO A 126 6.38 7.77 39.80
CA PRO A 126 6.32 7.21 41.15
C PRO A 126 5.59 8.20 42.07
N ALA A 127 4.72 7.65 42.93
CA ALA A 127 3.90 8.42 43.88
C ALA A 127 4.72 8.98 45.04
#